data_AF-A0A4Z1G5M2-F1
#
_entry.id   AF-A0A4Z1G5M2-F1
#
_cell.length_a   1.000
_cell.length_b   1.000
_cell.length_c   1.000
_cell.angle_alpha   90.00
_cell.angle_beta   90.00
_cell.angle_gamma   90.00
#
_symmetry.space_group_name_H-M   'P 1'
#
loop_
_entity.id
_entity.type
_entity.pdbx_description
1 polymer ?
#
loop_
_entity_poly.entity_id
_entity_poly.type
_entity_poly.pdbx_seq_one_letter_code
_entity_poly.pdbx_strand_id
1 'polypeptide(L)'
;MTVAKDAKSRRYVVENILVLDGVAIVELSGELYVIPPKTLVSIGSGVPHTWNACPPSLDLQELGLSPDDQIVSDGQFLAVFQYEENTVFLPTRQTQSLKHEKDYEGCHDLHSIRIPKYKIDDLITNAWFVWGNCARKACDIRY
;
A
#
# COMPACT_ATOMS: atom_id res chain seq x y z
N MET A 1 8.63 3.61 -4.90
CA MET A 1 8.65 3.37 -6.37
C MET A 1 9.90 2.59 -6.71
N THR A 2 9.80 1.72 -7.73
CA THR A 2 10.84 0.76 -8.07
C THR A 2 11.23 0.84 -9.54
N VAL A 3 12.53 0.71 -9.81
CA VAL A 3 13.14 0.83 -11.14
C VAL A 3 14.04 -0.37 -11.42
N ALA A 4 14.03 -0.86 -12.66
CA ALA A 4 14.92 -1.92 -13.12
C ALA A 4 16.41 -1.49 -13.07
N LYS A 5 17.28 -2.36 -12.56
CA LYS A 5 18.70 -2.06 -12.30
C LYS A 5 19.59 -2.10 -13.55
N ASP A 6 19.34 -3.03 -14.48
CA ASP A 6 20.26 -3.37 -15.58
C ASP A 6 19.76 -2.95 -16.98
N ALA A 7 18.66 -2.20 -17.06
CA ALA A 7 18.15 -1.74 -18.34
C ALA A 7 19.02 -0.59 -18.89
N LYS A 8 19.41 -0.67 -20.17
CA LYS A 8 20.12 0.39 -20.92
C LYS A 8 19.42 1.77 -20.83
N SER A 9 18.16 1.78 -20.45
CA SER A 9 17.36 2.92 -20.00
C SER A 9 16.64 2.55 -18.70
N ARG A 10 16.69 3.37 -17.66
CA ARG A 10 15.91 3.11 -16.43
C ARG A 10 14.42 3.16 -16.76
N ARG A 11 13.70 2.08 -16.43
CA ARG A 11 12.27 1.90 -16.66
C ARG A 11 11.59 1.58 -15.34
N TYR A 12 10.40 2.12 -15.14
CA TYR A 12 9.53 1.72 -14.03
C TYR A 12 8.95 0.33 -14.29
N VAL A 13 8.93 -0.52 -13.27
CA VAL A 13 8.46 -1.91 -13.35
C VAL A 13 7.15 -2.10 -12.61
N VAL A 14 6.42 -3.16 -12.97
CA VAL A 14 5.26 -3.61 -12.20
C VAL A 14 5.75 -4.38 -10.97
N GLU A 15 5.03 -4.23 -9.87
CA GLU A 15 5.30 -4.95 -8.63
C GLU A 15 4.05 -5.71 -8.19
N ASN A 16 4.26 -6.93 -7.70
CA ASN A 16 3.19 -7.69 -7.05
C ASN A 16 3.58 -7.92 -5.60
N ILE A 17 2.75 -7.46 -4.67
CA ILE A 17 2.99 -7.59 -3.23
C ILE A 17 1.83 -8.37 -2.63
N LEU A 18 2.14 -9.55 -2.09
CA LEU A 18 1.18 -10.40 -1.40
C LEU A 18 1.27 -10.14 0.10
N VAL A 19 0.23 -9.60 0.71
CA VAL A 19 0.07 -9.60 2.17
C VAL A 19 -0.33 -11.01 2.56
N LEU A 20 0.58 -11.75 3.20
CA LEU A 20 0.35 -13.13 3.63
C LEU A 20 -0.40 -13.19 4.96
N ASP A 21 -0.01 -12.34 5.90
CA ASP A 21 -0.53 -12.34 7.26
C ASP A 21 -0.59 -10.91 7.83
N GLY A 22 -1.45 -10.71 8.83
CA GLY A 22 -1.74 -9.40 9.41
C GLY A 22 -2.43 -8.42 8.46
N VAL A 23 -2.60 -7.17 8.91
CA VAL A 23 -3.28 -6.11 8.15
C VAL A 23 -2.28 -5.01 7.83
N ALA A 24 -2.16 -4.68 6.55
CA ALA A 24 -1.24 -3.64 6.08
C ALA A 24 -1.99 -2.33 5.76
N ILE A 25 -1.28 -1.23 5.86
CA ILE A 25 -1.64 0.05 5.23
C ILE A 25 -0.66 0.29 4.09
N VAL A 26 -1.18 0.67 2.94
CA VAL A 26 -0.37 1.14 1.82
C VAL A 26 -0.87 2.50 1.37
N GLU A 27 0.07 3.43 1.16
CA GLU A 27 -0.21 4.62 0.37
C GLU A 27 0.14 4.31 -1.08
N LEU A 28 -0.81 4.47 -2.00
CA LEU A 28 -0.63 4.30 -3.44
C LEU A 28 -0.99 5.60 -4.13
N SER A 29 -0.02 6.26 -4.75
CA SER A 29 -0.21 7.57 -5.39
C SER A 29 -0.96 8.59 -4.51
N GLY A 30 -0.60 8.67 -3.23
CA GLY A 30 -1.20 9.59 -2.24
C GLY A 30 -2.52 9.14 -1.63
N GLU A 31 -3.12 8.04 -2.08
CA GLU A 31 -4.34 7.48 -1.51
C GLU A 31 -4.02 6.35 -0.54
N LEU A 32 -4.71 6.31 0.60
CA LEU A 32 -4.48 5.33 1.65
C LEU A 32 -5.40 4.12 1.48
N TYR A 33 -4.84 2.91 1.60
CA TYR A 33 -5.57 1.65 1.51
C TYR A 33 -5.25 0.76 2.71
N VAL A 34 -6.28 0.13 3.27
CA VAL A 34 -6.19 -0.97 4.23
C VAL A 34 -6.27 -2.29 3.46
N ILE A 35 -5.22 -3.10 3.58
CA ILE A 35 -5.04 -4.35 2.84
C ILE A 35 -5.15 -5.53 3.83
N PRO A 36 -6.16 -6.40 3.71
CA PRO A 36 -6.29 -7.58 4.56
C PRO A 36 -5.28 -8.67 4.19
N PRO A 37 -5.07 -9.68 5.06
CA PRO A 37 -4.24 -10.82 4.73
C PRO A 37 -4.78 -11.58 3.51
N LYS A 38 -3.91 -12.37 2.88
CA LYS A 38 -4.18 -13.14 1.65
C LYS A 38 -4.57 -12.28 0.45
N THR A 39 -4.12 -11.03 0.42
CA THR A 39 -4.40 -10.07 -0.67
C THR A 39 -3.16 -9.82 -1.51
N LEU A 40 -3.28 -10.07 -2.83
CA LEU A 40 -2.29 -9.70 -3.81
C LEU A 40 -2.59 -8.29 -4.35
N VAL A 41 -1.63 -7.37 -4.19
CA VAL A 41 -1.71 -6.02 -4.73
C VAL A 41 -0.76 -5.92 -5.92
N SER A 42 -1.33 -5.73 -7.12
CA SER A 42 -0.59 -5.44 -8.34
C SER A 42 -0.44 -3.93 -8.52
N ILE A 43 0.79 -3.44 -8.36
CA ILE A 43 1.13 -2.03 -8.44
C ILE A 43 1.67 -1.73 -9.84
N GLY A 44 0.98 -0.81 -10.52
CA GLY A 44 1.39 -0.35 -11.85
C GLY A 44 2.76 0.34 -11.85
N SER A 45 3.43 0.30 -12.99
CA SER A 45 4.72 0.96 -13.17
C SER A 45 4.65 2.45 -12.85
N GLY A 46 5.57 2.94 -12.04
CA GLY A 46 5.73 4.37 -11.75
C GLY A 46 4.82 4.89 -10.64
N VAL A 47 4.06 4.02 -9.96
CA VAL A 47 3.23 4.38 -8.81
C VAL A 47 4.12 4.56 -7.57
N PRO A 48 4.22 5.77 -6.99
CA PRO A 48 4.83 5.96 -5.69
C PRO A 48 4.00 5.26 -4.63
N HIS A 49 4.68 4.54 -3.73
CA HIS A 49 4.01 3.82 -2.67
C HIS A 49 4.92 3.55 -1.49
N THR A 50 4.30 3.34 -0.34
CA THR A 50 4.94 3.00 0.92
C THR A 50 3.98 2.15 1.75
N TRP A 51 4.55 1.22 2.52
CA TRP A 51 3.82 0.21 3.28
C TRP A 51 4.11 0.34 4.75
N ASN A 52 3.10 0.13 5.59
CA ASN A 52 3.23 0.10 7.04
C ASN A 52 2.25 -0.91 7.64
N ALA A 53 2.51 -1.35 8.86
CA ALA A 53 1.53 -2.16 9.58
C ALA A 53 0.31 -1.30 9.94
N CYS A 54 -0.89 -1.88 9.84
CA CYS A 54 -2.08 -1.25 10.37
C CYS A 54 -1.98 -1.15 11.89
N PRO A 55 -2.38 -0.03 12.53
CA PRO A 55 -2.50 0.06 13.98
C PRO A 55 -3.28 -1.12 14.56
N PRO A 56 -2.95 -1.57 15.78
CA PRO A 56 -3.66 -2.65 16.44
C PRO A 56 -5.12 -2.25 16.70
N SER A 57 -5.99 -3.26 16.84
CA SER A 57 -7.42 -3.16 17.15
C SER A 57 -8.35 -2.70 16.02
N LEU A 58 -7.85 -2.52 14.79
CA LEU A 58 -8.74 -2.40 13.64
C LEU A 58 -9.38 -3.78 13.35
N ASP A 59 -10.70 -3.89 13.51
CA ASP A 59 -11.47 -5.11 13.22
C ASP A 59 -12.23 -4.95 11.89
N LEU A 60 -11.89 -5.79 10.90
CA LEU A 60 -12.53 -5.75 9.58
C LEU A 60 -13.92 -6.39 9.56
N GLN A 61 -14.22 -7.28 10.52
CA GLN A 61 -15.55 -7.85 10.68
C GLN A 61 -16.52 -6.83 11.30
N GLU A 62 -16.09 -6.07 12.30
CA GLU A 62 -16.89 -4.96 12.87
C GLU A 62 -17.23 -3.90 11.82
N LEU A 63 -16.35 -3.71 10.83
CA LEU A 63 -16.58 -2.85 9.67
C LEU A 63 -17.45 -3.47 8.57
N GLY A 64 -17.93 -4.71 8.73
CA GLY A 64 -18.76 -5.40 7.73
C GLY A 64 -18.01 -5.77 6.45
N LEU A 65 -16.68 -5.90 6.50
CA LEU A 65 -15.85 -6.32 5.36
C LEU A 65 -15.65 -7.82 5.33
N SER A 66 -15.38 -8.43 6.49
CA SER A 66 -15.08 -9.85 6.62
C SER A 66 -16.24 -10.60 7.27
N PRO A 67 -17.22 -11.09 6.49
CA PRO A 67 -18.41 -11.73 7.04
C PRO A 67 -18.09 -13.07 7.73
N ASP A 68 -17.10 -13.80 7.22
CA ASP A 68 -16.85 -15.18 7.62
C ASP A 68 -15.70 -15.33 8.63
N ASP A 69 -14.76 -14.38 8.65
CA ASP A 69 -13.56 -14.44 9.47
C ASP A 69 -13.43 -13.19 10.35
N GLN A 70 -13.05 -13.36 11.62
CA GLN A 70 -12.66 -12.24 12.46
C GLN A 70 -11.21 -11.87 12.15
N ILE A 71 -10.99 -10.71 11.53
CA ILE A 71 -9.66 -10.21 11.16
C ILE A 71 -9.41 -8.92 11.93
N VAL A 72 -8.55 -9.02 12.96
CA VAL A 72 -8.15 -7.90 13.81
C VAL A 72 -6.67 -7.63 13.60
N SER A 73 -6.32 -6.38 13.32
CA SER A 73 -4.92 -5.97 13.26
C SER A 73 -4.26 -6.07 14.64
N ASP A 74 -3.05 -6.62 14.69
CA ASP A 74 -2.20 -6.70 15.87
C ASP A 74 -1.03 -5.69 15.85
N GLY A 75 -0.97 -4.83 14.82
CA GLY A 75 0.16 -3.93 14.62
C GLY A 75 1.29 -4.51 13.78
N GLN A 76 1.11 -5.69 13.18
CA GLN A 76 2.10 -6.35 12.33
C GLN A 76 1.47 -6.84 11.01
N PHE A 77 2.32 -7.05 10.00
CA PHE A 77 1.94 -7.74 8.77
C PHE A 77 3.16 -8.42 8.15
N LEU A 78 2.91 -9.48 7.38
CA LEU A 78 3.90 -10.17 6.57
C LEU A 78 3.57 -9.98 5.10
N ALA A 79 4.55 -9.55 4.31
CA ALA A 79 4.40 -9.40 2.87
C ALA A 79 5.52 -10.06 2.07
N VAL A 80 5.16 -10.61 0.91
CA VAL A 80 6.09 -11.12 -0.10
C VAL A 80 6.11 -10.16 -1.27
N PHE A 81 7.30 -9.70 -1.64
CA PHE A 81 7.52 -8.76 -2.73
C PHE A 81 8.05 -9.53 -3.95
N GLN A 82 7.28 -9.50 -5.04
CA GLN A 82 7.67 -10.04 -6.33
C GLN A 82 7.95 -8.89 -7.31
N TYR A 83 9.18 -8.86 -7.80
CA TYR A 83 9.62 -7.94 -8.83
C TYR A 83 9.77 -8.67 -10.17
N GLU A 84 9.40 -7.99 -11.26
CA GLU A 84 9.59 -8.49 -12.64
C GLU A 84 11.08 -8.65 -12.99
N GLU A 85 11.92 -7.76 -12.46
CA GLU A 85 13.37 -7.69 -12.73
C GLU A 85 14.15 -7.43 -11.44
N ASN A 86 15.48 -7.39 -11.50
CA ASN A 86 16.29 -6.85 -10.40
C ASN A 86 16.04 -5.35 -10.26
N THR A 87 15.74 -4.89 -9.05
CA THR A 87 15.31 -3.51 -8.83
C THR A 87 16.11 -2.75 -7.79
N VAL A 88 15.93 -1.44 -7.78
CA VAL A 88 16.40 -0.53 -6.72
C VAL A 88 15.24 0.29 -6.17
N PHE A 89 15.31 0.57 -4.87
CA PHE A 89 14.36 1.44 -4.18
C PHE A 89 14.71 2.91 -4.41
N LEU A 90 13.75 3.69 -4.91
CA LEU A 90 13.90 5.12 -5.20
C LEU A 90 12.89 5.95 -4.37
N PRO A 91 13.32 6.54 -3.25
CA PRO A 91 12.46 7.37 -2.40
C PRO A 91 12.11 8.69 -3.08
N THR A 92 10.85 9.08 -3.03
CA THR A 92 10.33 10.36 -3.55
C THR A 92 9.25 10.91 -2.64
N ARG A 93 9.04 12.23 -2.67
CA ARG A 93 7.90 12.93 -2.05
C ARG A 93 6.68 12.99 -2.99
N GLN A 94 6.86 12.64 -4.26
CA GLN A 94 5.81 12.75 -5.26
C GLN A 94 4.74 11.69 -4.99
N THR A 95 3.48 12.11 -5.05
CA THR A 95 2.30 11.23 -4.92
C THR A 95 1.64 10.95 -6.27
N GLN A 96 2.08 11.58 -7.35
CA GLN A 96 1.54 11.35 -8.69
C GLN A 96 2.26 10.18 -9.34
N SER A 97 1.52 9.34 -10.08
CA SER A 97 2.11 8.28 -10.89
C SER A 97 3.03 8.86 -11.96
N LEU A 98 4.28 8.40 -11.99
CA LEU A 98 5.30 8.88 -12.92
C LEU A 98 5.30 8.05 -14.20
N LYS A 99 5.37 8.75 -15.34
CA LYS A 99 5.42 8.10 -16.67
C LYS A 99 6.83 8.04 -17.24
N HIS A 100 7.67 9.01 -16.89
CA HIS A 100 9.04 9.10 -17.39
C HIS A 100 10.04 9.22 -16.24
N GLU A 101 11.26 8.72 -16.45
CA GLU A 101 12.34 8.80 -15.45
C GLU A 101 12.72 10.25 -15.14
N LYS A 102 12.74 11.13 -16.16
CA LYS A 102 13.10 12.55 -16.01
C LYS A 102 12.18 13.31 -15.05
N ASP A 103 10.98 12.78 -14.79
CA ASP A 103 9.99 13.40 -13.91
C ASP A 103 10.24 13.00 -12.44
N TYR A 104 11.18 12.09 -12.17
CA TYR A 104 11.51 11.64 -10.82
C TYR A 104 12.32 12.68 -10.06
N GLU A 105 11.82 13.00 -8.87
CA GLU A 105 12.49 13.82 -7.88
C GLU A 105 12.84 12.96 -6.67
N GLY A 106 14.14 12.73 -6.48
CA GLY A 106 14.64 11.94 -5.36
C GLY A 106 14.50 12.67 -4.02
N CYS A 107 14.15 11.91 -2.98
CA CYS A 107 14.06 12.42 -1.61
C CYS A 107 15.06 11.68 -0.70
N HIS A 108 16.06 12.39 -0.20
CA HIS A 108 17.03 11.85 0.74
C HIS A 108 16.56 11.90 2.21
N ASP A 109 15.62 12.79 2.52
CA ASP A 109 15.00 12.87 3.84
C ASP A 109 13.87 11.84 3.97
N LEU A 110 14.26 10.61 4.31
CA LEU A 110 13.32 9.51 4.51
C LEU A 110 12.36 9.72 5.69
N HIS A 111 12.66 10.63 6.62
CA HIS A 111 11.77 10.90 7.74
C HIS A 111 10.54 11.70 7.29
N SER A 112 10.72 12.64 6.37
CA SER A 112 9.64 13.47 5.84
C SER A 112 8.59 12.74 5.01
N ILE A 113 8.91 11.54 4.50
CA ILE A 113 8.04 10.74 3.62
C ILE A 113 7.48 9.49 4.29
N ARG A 114 7.55 9.40 5.61
CA ARG A 114 6.97 8.29 6.35
C ARG A 114 5.46 8.41 6.35
N ILE A 115 4.78 7.26 6.25
CA ILE A 115 3.38 7.17 6.64
C ILE A 115 3.27 7.69 8.08
N PRO A 116 2.42 8.69 8.36
CA PRO A 116 2.22 9.16 9.72
C PRO A 116 1.58 8.06 10.57
N LYS A 117 1.73 8.15 11.88
CA LYS A 117 0.99 7.27 12.79
C LYS A 117 -0.49 7.64 12.72
N TYR A 118 -1.28 6.78 12.08
CA TYR A 118 -2.73 6.94 12.03
C TYR A 118 -3.39 6.38 13.29
N LYS A 119 -4.46 7.03 13.74
CA LYS A 119 -5.45 6.40 14.63
C LYS A 119 -6.43 5.60 13.78
N ILE A 120 -7.14 4.66 14.42
CA ILE A 120 -8.18 3.86 13.74
C ILE A 120 -9.23 4.77 13.09
N ASP A 121 -9.72 5.79 13.80
CA ASP A 121 -10.72 6.72 13.28
C ASP A 121 -10.26 7.47 12.03
N ASP A 122 -8.97 7.80 11.95
CA ASP A 122 -8.38 8.45 10.78
C ASP A 122 -8.40 7.51 9.57
N LEU A 123 -8.17 6.21 9.79
CA LEU A 123 -8.20 5.20 8.73
C LEU A 123 -9.62 4.93 8.26
N ILE A 124 -10.57 4.80 9.18
CA ILE A 124 -11.99 4.61 8.86
C ILE A 124 -12.49 5.78 7.99
N THR A 125 -12.06 6.99 8.32
CA THR A 125 -12.48 8.20 7.60
C THR A 125 -11.80 8.34 6.23
N ASN A 126 -10.48 8.12 6.17
CA ASN A 126 -9.68 8.55 5.02
C ASN A 126 -9.25 7.40 4.11
N ALA A 127 -9.20 6.16 4.59
CA ALA A 127 -8.68 5.03 3.82
C ALA A 127 -9.75 4.33 2.97
N TRP A 128 -9.28 3.65 1.95
CA TRP A 128 -10.02 2.66 1.18
C TRP A 128 -9.80 1.28 1.79
N PHE A 129 -10.87 0.53 2.01
CA PHE A 129 -10.81 -0.81 2.56
C PHE A 129 -10.94 -1.82 1.43
N VAL A 130 -9.94 -2.68 1.29
CA VAL A 130 -9.91 -3.73 0.26
C VAL A 130 -10.59 -4.99 0.78
N TRP A 131 -11.50 -5.55 -0.01
CA TRP A 131 -12.07 -6.87 0.25
C TRP A 131 -12.46 -7.55 -1.07
N GLY A 132 -12.12 -8.83 -1.22
CA GLY A 132 -12.32 -9.56 -2.47
C GLY A 132 -11.60 -8.86 -3.64
N ASN A 133 -12.38 -8.36 -4.61
CA ASN A 133 -11.88 -7.65 -5.78
C ASN A 133 -12.25 -6.15 -5.81
N CYS A 134 -12.68 -5.59 -4.68
CA CYS A 134 -13.11 -4.20 -4.61
C CYS A 134 -12.40 -3.43 -3.48
N ALA A 135 -12.37 -2.10 -3.64
CA ALA A 135 -11.93 -1.16 -2.61
C ALA A 135 -13.05 -0.16 -2.38
N ARG A 136 -13.43 0.09 -1.12
CA ARG A 136 -14.55 0.97 -0.75
C ARG A 136 -14.21 1.82 0.46
N LYS A 137 -14.82 3.00 0.58
CA LYS A 137 -14.73 3.80 1.82
C LYS A 137 -15.59 3.16 2.90
N ALA A 138 -15.20 3.32 4.17
CA ALA A 138 -15.96 2.74 5.29
C ALA A 138 -17.41 3.26 5.35
N CYS A 139 -17.63 4.53 5.00
CA CYS A 139 -18.98 5.12 4.96
C CYS A 139 -19.92 4.51 3.91
N ASP A 140 -19.37 3.81 2.92
CA ASP A 140 -20.15 3.16 1.86
C ASP A 140 -20.49 1.70 2.21
N ILE A 141 -20.00 1.19 3.33
CA ILE A 141 -20.29 -0.18 3.79
C ILE A 141 -21.68 -0.15 4.43
N ARG A 142 -22.70 -0.48 3.63
CA ARG A 142 -24.08 -0.62 4.10
C ARG A 142 -24.33 -2.05 4.57
N TYR A 143 -24.85 -2.16 5.80
CA TYR A 143 -25.35 -3.38 6.42
C TYR A 143 -26.56 -3.97 5.68
#